data_AF-A0A671LJY0-F1
#
_entry.id   AF-A0A671LJY0-F1
#
_cell.length_a   1.000
_cell.length_b   1.000
_cell.length_c   1.000
_cell.angle_alpha   90.00
_cell.angle_beta   90.00
_cell.angle_gamma   90.00
#
_symmetry.space_group_name_H-M   'P 1'
#
loop_
_entity.id
_entity.type
_entity.pdbx_description
1 polymer ?
#
loop_
_entity_poly.entity_id
_entity_poly.type
_entity_poly.pdbx_seq_one_letter_code
_entity_poly.pdbx_strand_id
1 'polypeptide(L)'
;MTDSGAVVYSLHPNCQGGDHYFSDSGHFYIIFQEKGTFRMTTNMNQDTNAQEHTLPPNWKNNLYYWAVQDHFNFLKPVSDWGVEFCCAFSFQDNCADVYSVHPDVLNFLPGGLSVTKGPTFGIWENIKTIKNDSNTQLTWEKKITKKVGYNKEKMTQITHNWKIAASVSIESGELAKLIAKLQLSFSAEYGGSHVNTENESWNETTEVGELLKFELKPNERVYLWQYKLCLGEEPVLFCRDLTIDDEPNPPTEVPLPPAQP
;
A
#
# COMPACT_ATOMS: atom_id res chain seq x y z
N MET A 1 -3.79 -6.25 29.31
CA MET A 1 -5.02 -7.05 29.30
C MET A 1 -4.79 -8.18 28.32
N THR A 2 -4.86 -9.43 28.75
CA THR A 2 -4.89 -10.57 27.83
C THR A 2 -6.32 -10.84 27.45
N ASP A 3 -6.59 -11.01 26.17
CA ASP A 3 -7.93 -11.25 25.61
C ASP A 3 -8.44 -12.68 25.85
N SER A 4 -7.99 -13.32 26.94
CA SER A 4 -8.19 -14.73 27.24
C SER A 4 -9.64 -15.13 27.51
N GLY A 5 -10.55 -14.15 27.59
CA GLY A 5 -11.99 -14.33 27.74
C GLY A 5 -12.81 -13.81 26.56
N ALA A 6 -12.19 -13.31 25.48
CA ALA A 6 -12.94 -12.91 24.31
C ALA A 6 -13.62 -14.12 23.67
N VAL A 7 -14.87 -13.90 23.27
CA VAL A 7 -15.65 -14.84 22.48
C VAL A 7 -15.69 -14.30 21.05
N VAL A 8 -15.19 -15.08 20.11
CA VAL A 8 -15.23 -14.75 18.69
C VAL A 8 -16.60 -15.14 18.15
N TYR A 9 -17.33 -14.16 17.62
CA TYR A 9 -18.61 -14.36 16.96
C TYR A 9 -18.45 -14.19 15.46
N SER A 10 -19.07 -15.07 14.67
CA SER A 10 -19.19 -14.86 13.24
C SER A 10 -20.16 -13.71 12.95
N LEU A 11 -19.85 -12.90 11.93
CA LEU A 11 -20.78 -11.89 11.44
C LEU A 11 -21.97 -12.58 10.76
N HIS A 12 -23.16 -12.04 10.95
CA HIS A 12 -24.34 -12.41 10.16
C HIS A 12 -24.06 -12.17 8.67
N PRO A 13 -24.57 -12.98 7.73
CA PRO A 13 -24.30 -12.79 6.29
C PRO A 13 -24.57 -11.38 5.76
N ASN A 14 -25.61 -10.70 6.26
CA ASN A 14 -25.92 -9.31 5.88
C ASN A 14 -24.93 -8.26 6.44
N CYS A 15 -24.16 -8.65 7.45
CA CYS A 15 -23.16 -7.82 8.10
C CYS A 15 -21.74 -8.14 7.60
N GLN A 16 -21.59 -8.91 6.52
CA GLN A 16 -20.30 -9.24 5.92
C GLN A 16 -20.05 -8.40 4.67
N GLY A 17 -18.78 -8.27 4.28
CA GLY A 17 -18.38 -7.63 3.02
C GLY A 17 -18.59 -6.11 2.96
N GLY A 18 -18.76 -5.45 4.10
CA GLY A 18 -18.66 -3.99 4.18
C GLY A 18 -17.22 -3.50 4.00
N ASP A 19 -17.09 -2.29 3.47
CA ASP A 19 -15.81 -1.61 3.28
C ASP A 19 -15.30 -1.02 4.60
N HIS A 20 -16.21 -0.50 5.44
CA HIS A 20 -15.88 0.09 6.73
C HIS A 20 -16.86 -0.36 7.80
N TYR A 21 -16.32 -0.65 8.99
CA TYR A 21 -17.08 -1.04 10.18
C TYR A 21 -16.72 -0.11 11.34
N PHE A 22 -17.74 0.42 12.00
CA PHE A 22 -17.56 1.19 13.23
C PHE A 22 -18.80 1.09 14.12
N SER A 23 -18.70 1.58 15.35
CA SER A 23 -19.80 1.53 16.32
C SER A 23 -19.97 2.86 17.03
N ASP A 24 -21.21 3.23 17.31
CA ASP A 24 -21.54 4.40 18.12
C ASP A 24 -22.90 4.22 18.78
N SER A 25 -23.06 4.76 19.99
CA SER A 25 -24.33 4.79 20.73
C SER A 25 -25.15 3.49 20.66
N GLY A 26 -24.48 2.36 20.90
CA GLY A 26 -25.09 1.02 20.95
C GLY A 26 -25.43 0.40 19.59
N HIS A 27 -25.02 1.03 18.50
CA HIS A 27 -25.22 0.56 17.14
C HIS A 27 -23.87 0.29 16.46
N PHE A 28 -23.90 -0.65 15.52
CA PHE A 28 -22.85 -0.94 14.56
C PHE A 28 -23.26 -0.42 13.21
N TYR A 29 -22.31 0.16 12.49
CA TYR A 29 -22.47 0.74 11.17
C TYR A 29 -21.53 0.05 10.20
N ILE A 30 -22.06 -0.28 9.02
CA ILE A 30 -21.36 -1.01 7.98
C ILE A 30 -21.55 -0.24 6.67
N ILE A 31 -20.48 0.32 6.13
CA ILE A 31 -20.49 1.08 4.87
C ILE A 31 -20.31 0.11 3.70
N PHE A 32 -21.17 0.22 2.69
CA PHE A 32 -21.04 -0.48 1.41
C PHE A 32 -20.93 0.57 0.29
N GLN A 33 -19.70 0.98 -0.03
CA GLN A 33 -19.39 2.05 -0.98
C GLN A 33 -19.90 1.72 -2.38
N GLU A 34 -19.65 0.52 -2.88
CA GLU A 34 -20.13 0.09 -4.20
C GLU A 34 -21.66 0.10 -4.31
N LYS A 35 -22.35 -0.29 -3.23
CA LYS A 35 -23.82 -0.24 -3.16
C LYS A 35 -24.34 1.18 -2.95
N GLY A 36 -23.50 2.08 -2.45
CA GLY A 36 -23.91 3.41 -2.02
C GLY A 36 -24.91 3.36 -0.86
N THR A 37 -24.80 2.37 0.03
CA THR A 37 -25.65 2.21 1.21
C THR A 37 -24.82 2.01 2.46
N PHE A 38 -25.42 2.22 3.62
CA PHE A 38 -24.88 1.75 4.89
C PHE A 38 -25.94 0.98 5.66
N ARG A 39 -25.49 0.00 6.43
CA ARG A 39 -26.31 -0.79 7.34
C ARG A 39 -26.05 -0.37 8.77
N MET A 40 -27.11 -0.20 9.53
CA MET A 40 -27.07 0.00 10.98
C MET A 40 -27.68 -1.22 11.66
N THR A 41 -27.04 -1.76 12.70
CA THR A 41 -27.58 -2.89 13.48
C THR A 41 -27.15 -2.79 14.95
N THR A 42 -27.92 -3.36 15.87
CA THR A 42 -27.55 -3.42 17.30
C THR A 42 -26.70 -4.65 17.64
N ASN A 43 -26.63 -5.64 16.74
CA ASN A 43 -25.85 -6.85 16.93
C ASN A 43 -25.43 -7.43 15.57
N MET A 44 -24.14 -7.38 15.23
CA MET A 44 -23.64 -7.86 13.93
C MET A 44 -23.65 -9.38 13.78
N ASN A 45 -23.79 -10.17 14.85
CA ASN A 45 -23.90 -11.62 14.78
C ASN A 45 -25.32 -12.09 14.42
N GLN A 46 -26.34 -11.30 14.78
CA GLN A 46 -27.76 -11.64 14.59
C GLN A 46 -28.50 -10.64 13.69
N ASP A 47 -27.84 -9.58 13.25
CA ASP A 47 -28.41 -8.51 12.42
C ASP A 47 -29.67 -7.89 13.05
N THR A 48 -29.67 -7.74 14.38
CA THR A 48 -30.86 -7.35 15.16
C THR A 48 -31.18 -5.85 15.03
N ASN A 49 -32.46 -5.53 14.87
CA ASN A 49 -32.97 -4.17 14.64
C ASN A 49 -32.32 -3.48 13.44
N ALA A 50 -31.93 -4.27 12.43
CA ALA A 50 -31.16 -3.75 11.32
C ALA A 50 -31.97 -2.83 10.41
N GLN A 51 -31.33 -1.76 9.97
CA GLN A 51 -31.84 -0.84 8.97
C GLN A 51 -30.78 -0.61 7.91
N GLU A 52 -31.21 -0.46 6.67
CA GLU A 52 -30.35 -0.10 5.55
C GLU A 52 -30.77 1.27 5.02
N HIS A 53 -29.79 2.14 4.84
CA HIS A 53 -29.98 3.51 4.44
C HIS A 53 -29.09 3.83 3.24
N THR A 54 -29.59 4.68 2.36
CA THR A 54 -28.78 5.22 1.25
C THR A 54 -27.69 6.12 1.82
N LEU A 55 -26.46 5.96 1.33
CA LEU A 55 -25.38 6.89 1.65
C LEU A 55 -25.66 8.25 1.02
N PRO A 56 -25.59 9.33 1.81
CA PRO A 56 -25.64 10.69 1.29
C PRO A 56 -24.59 10.90 0.19
N PRO A 57 -24.87 11.68 -0.87
CA PRO A 57 -23.91 11.92 -1.95
C PRO A 57 -22.54 12.42 -1.48
N ASN A 58 -22.51 13.28 -0.46
CA ASN A 58 -21.30 13.83 0.16
C ASN A 58 -20.53 12.82 1.03
N TRP A 59 -21.08 11.62 1.25
CA TRP A 59 -20.49 10.56 2.07
C TRP A 59 -20.01 9.38 1.23
N LYS A 60 -20.09 9.44 -0.09
CA LYS A 60 -19.63 8.37 -0.98
C LYS A 60 -18.15 8.53 -1.27
N ASN A 61 -17.45 7.41 -1.44
CA ASN A 61 -16.06 7.35 -1.87
C ASN A 61 -15.10 8.07 -0.91
N ASN A 62 -15.38 8.04 0.41
CA ASN A 62 -14.44 8.57 1.40
C ASN A 62 -13.41 7.51 1.79
N LEU A 63 -12.23 7.96 2.22
CA LEU A 63 -11.10 7.09 2.56
C LEU A 63 -11.35 6.32 3.86
N TYR A 64 -11.95 6.98 4.85
CA TYR A 64 -12.15 6.44 6.20
C TYR A 64 -13.45 6.93 6.80
N TYR A 65 -14.08 6.09 7.62
CA TYR A 65 -15.29 6.41 8.40
C TYR A 65 -15.11 5.94 9.83
N TRP A 66 -15.51 6.77 10.79
CA TRP A 66 -15.56 6.40 12.21
C TRP A 66 -16.56 7.28 12.95
N ALA A 67 -16.84 6.93 14.20
CA ALA A 67 -17.73 7.72 15.04
C ALA A 67 -17.12 7.96 16.42
N VAL A 68 -17.35 9.14 16.97
CA VAL A 68 -16.91 9.56 18.31
C VAL A 68 -17.96 10.50 18.88
N GLN A 69 -18.45 10.20 20.09
CA GLN A 69 -19.35 11.07 20.86
C GLN A 69 -20.59 11.50 20.07
N ASP A 70 -21.31 10.58 19.42
CA ASP A 70 -22.49 10.90 18.60
C ASP A 70 -22.20 11.71 17.32
N HIS A 71 -20.94 11.77 16.88
CA HIS A 71 -20.54 12.39 15.62
C HIS A 71 -20.00 11.34 14.66
N PHE A 72 -20.45 11.41 13.42
CA PHE A 72 -19.90 10.67 12.31
C PHE A 72 -18.78 11.48 11.66
N ASN A 73 -17.65 10.83 11.48
CA ASN A 73 -16.44 11.44 10.98
C ASN A 73 -15.96 10.68 9.76
N PHE A 74 -15.43 11.40 8.78
CA PHE A 74 -14.83 10.79 7.61
C PHE A 74 -13.70 11.61 7.01
N LEU A 75 -12.78 10.91 6.32
CA LEU A 75 -11.74 11.54 5.53
C LEU A 75 -12.12 11.56 4.05
N LYS A 76 -12.35 12.76 3.52
CA LYS A 76 -12.70 12.93 2.12
C LYS A 76 -11.44 13.03 1.27
N PRO A 77 -11.28 12.19 0.23
CA PRO A 77 -10.15 12.29 -0.67
C PRO A 77 -10.25 13.56 -1.50
N VAL A 78 -9.21 14.40 -1.40
CA VAL A 78 -8.84 15.45 -2.35
C VAL A 78 -9.92 16.53 -2.59
N SER A 79 -9.75 17.66 -1.90
CA SER A 79 -10.29 18.98 -2.26
C SER A 79 -9.18 19.94 -2.67
N ASP A 80 -9.51 21.22 -2.84
CA ASP A 80 -8.55 22.31 -3.02
C ASP A 80 -7.49 22.38 -1.89
N TRP A 81 -7.74 21.72 -0.75
CA TRP A 81 -6.89 21.70 0.44
C TRP A 81 -6.21 20.34 0.70
N GLY A 82 -6.36 19.37 -0.20
CA GLY A 82 -5.90 17.99 0.00
C GLY A 82 -6.96 17.12 0.69
N VAL A 83 -6.58 16.26 1.63
CA VAL A 83 -7.55 15.42 2.35
C VAL A 83 -8.23 16.24 3.44
N GLU A 84 -9.55 16.18 3.44
CA GLU A 84 -10.39 16.89 4.41
C GLU A 84 -10.89 15.93 5.48
N PHE A 85 -10.75 16.32 6.74
CA PHE A 85 -11.48 15.75 7.85
C PHE A 85 -12.83 16.45 7.97
N CYS A 86 -13.89 15.63 7.97
CA CYS A 86 -15.26 16.07 8.00
C CYS A 86 -15.97 15.48 9.22
N CYS A 87 -16.72 16.32 9.93
CA CYS A 87 -17.56 15.93 11.07
C CYS A 87 -19.05 16.21 10.75
N ALA A 88 -19.93 15.26 11.04
CA ALA A 88 -21.37 15.38 10.86
C ALA A 88 -22.14 14.80 12.06
N PHE A 89 -23.21 15.48 12.46
CA PHE A 89 -24.06 15.07 13.60
C PHE A 89 -25.07 13.99 13.23
N SER A 90 -25.41 13.89 11.94
CA SER A 90 -26.29 12.86 11.43
C SER A 90 -25.98 12.54 9.97
N PHE A 91 -26.50 11.41 9.50
CA PHE A 91 -26.43 11.02 8.08
C PHE A 91 -27.21 11.95 7.14
N GLN A 92 -28.00 12.88 7.66
CA GLN A 92 -28.79 13.80 6.82
C GLN A 92 -28.12 15.18 6.73
N ASP A 93 -27.10 15.42 7.56
CA ASP A 93 -26.46 16.71 7.66
C ASP A 93 -25.34 16.88 6.63
N ASN A 94 -25.18 18.11 6.19
CA ASN A 94 -23.93 18.53 5.59
C ASN A 94 -22.83 18.48 6.66
N CYS A 95 -21.59 18.35 6.21
CA CYS A 95 -20.44 18.41 7.10
C CYS A 95 -20.49 19.71 7.90
N ALA A 96 -20.55 19.60 9.22
CA ALA A 96 -20.66 20.74 10.13
C ALA A 96 -19.33 21.50 10.19
N ASP A 97 -18.23 20.76 10.23
CA ASP A 97 -16.88 21.31 10.28
C ASP A 97 -15.94 20.55 9.34
N VAL A 98 -15.22 21.29 8.50
CA VAL A 98 -14.25 20.77 7.54
C VAL A 98 -12.87 21.30 7.88
N TYR A 99 -11.91 20.40 8.04
CA TYR A 99 -10.52 20.74 8.35
C TYR A 99 -9.56 20.04 7.39
N SER A 100 -8.45 20.69 7.05
CA SER A 100 -7.38 20.01 6.33
C SER A 100 -6.60 19.08 7.26
N VAL A 101 -6.20 17.91 6.75
CA VAL A 101 -5.37 16.97 7.50
C VAL A 101 -3.91 17.19 7.18
N HIS A 102 -3.08 17.36 8.21
CA HIS A 102 -1.64 17.53 8.02
C HIS A 102 -1.02 16.27 7.36
N PRO A 103 -0.10 16.41 6.39
CA PRO A 103 0.50 15.28 5.68
C PRO A 103 1.11 14.22 6.59
N ASP A 104 1.71 14.59 7.72
CA ASP A 104 2.30 13.62 8.65
C ASP A 104 1.27 12.70 9.31
N VAL A 105 0.04 13.19 9.51
CA VAL A 105 -1.07 12.37 10.00
C VAL A 105 -1.54 11.43 8.89
N LEU A 106 -1.68 11.95 7.66
CA LEU A 106 -2.04 11.12 6.51
C LEU A 106 -1.03 10.01 6.27
N ASN A 107 0.26 10.30 6.30
CA ASN A 107 1.32 9.30 6.05
C ASN A 107 1.19 8.08 6.97
N PHE A 108 0.62 8.25 8.17
CA PHE A 108 0.46 7.16 9.14
C PHE A 108 -0.75 6.25 8.84
N LEU A 109 -1.73 6.75 8.09
CA LEU A 109 -2.93 5.98 7.73
C LEU A 109 -2.65 5.04 6.56
N PRO A 110 -3.28 3.84 6.51
CA PRO A 110 -3.23 2.99 5.32
C PRO A 110 -3.58 3.77 4.04
N GLY A 111 -2.80 3.63 2.97
CA GLY A 111 -3.01 4.41 1.75
C GLY A 111 -2.77 5.93 1.88
N GLY A 112 -2.48 6.47 3.06
CA GLY A 112 -2.23 7.89 3.20
C GLY A 112 -0.88 8.32 2.62
N LEU A 113 0.10 7.39 2.57
CA LEU A 113 1.34 7.59 1.82
C LEU A 113 1.09 7.80 0.32
N SER A 114 0.08 7.17 -0.27
CA SER A 114 -0.21 7.39 -1.69
C SER A 114 -0.78 8.77 -1.98
N VAL A 115 -1.40 9.40 -0.98
CA VAL A 115 -1.90 10.78 -1.10
C VAL A 115 -0.76 11.78 -1.10
N THR A 116 0.24 11.61 -0.23
CA THR A 116 1.28 12.62 -0.01
C THR A 116 2.55 12.39 -0.81
N LYS A 117 2.84 11.14 -1.17
CA LYS A 117 4.02 10.74 -1.95
C LYS A 117 3.65 10.31 -3.37
N GLY A 118 2.42 9.85 -3.57
CA GLY A 118 1.96 9.26 -4.82
C GLY A 118 1.79 7.74 -4.71
N PRO A 119 1.01 7.13 -5.60
CA PRO A 119 0.73 5.70 -5.57
C PRO A 119 2.02 4.88 -5.68
N THR A 120 1.98 3.65 -5.18
CA THR A 120 3.08 2.73 -5.40
C THR A 120 3.00 2.11 -6.78
N PHE A 121 4.14 1.96 -7.42
CA PHE A 121 4.26 1.25 -8.68
C PHE A 121 5.62 0.58 -8.77
N GLY A 122 5.74 -0.44 -9.61
CA GLY A 122 7.01 -1.03 -9.94
C GLY A 122 7.51 -0.59 -11.29
N ILE A 123 8.82 -0.48 -11.42
CA ILE A 123 9.49 -0.06 -12.66
C ILE A 123 10.71 -0.96 -12.91
N TRP A 124 10.90 -1.28 -14.18
CA TRP A 124 12.09 -1.96 -14.67
C TRP A 124 13.19 -0.94 -14.99
N GLU A 125 14.37 -1.14 -14.41
CA GLU A 125 15.55 -0.32 -14.64
C GLU A 125 16.58 -1.10 -15.46
N ASN A 126 17.06 -0.52 -16.56
CA ASN A 126 18.15 -1.11 -17.32
C ASN A 126 19.47 -0.89 -16.56
N ILE A 127 20.00 -1.95 -15.97
CA ILE A 127 21.26 -1.87 -15.21
C ILE A 127 22.47 -2.18 -16.08
N LYS A 128 22.28 -2.89 -17.20
CA LYS A 128 23.34 -3.19 -18.15
C LYS A 128 22.80 -3.48 -19.55
N THR A 129 23.49 -2.97 -20.56
CA THR A 129 23.36 -3.44 -21.94
C THR A 129 24.64 -4.14 -22.36
N ILE A 130 24.51 -5.30 -23.00
CA ILE A 130 25.62 -6.11 -23.48
C ILE A 130 25.40 -6.35 -24.97
N LYS A 131 26.45 -6.18 -25.78
CA LYS A 131 26.39 -6.31 -27.23
C LYS A 131 27.58 -7.11 -27.74
N ASN A 132 27.35 -7.91 -28.77
CA ASN A 132 28.37 -8.58 -29.54
C ASN A 132 28.44 -7.96 -30.93
N ASP A 133 29.29 -6.94 -31.12
CA ASP A 133 29.47 -6.29 -32.43
C ASP A 133 30.41 -7.10 -33.37
N SER A 134 30.78 -8.32 -33.00
CA SER A 134 31.68 -9.16 -33.80
C SER A 134 30.93 -10.13 -34.70
N ASN A 135 31.64 -10.67 -35.70
CA ASN A 135 31.11 -11.70 -36.60
C ASN A 135 31.21 -13.12 -36.02
N THR A 136 31.69 -13.27 -34.78
CA THR A 136 31.86 -14.56 -34.11
C THR A 136 31.05 -14.61 -32.82
N GLN A 137 30.70 -15.82 -32.38
CA GLN A 137 30.02 -15.99 -31.11
C GLN A 137 30.91 -15.54 -29.94
N LEU A 138 30.31 -14.83 -28.98
CA LEU A 138 30.99 -14.32 -27.81
C LEU A 138 30.47 -15.06 -26.57
N THR A 139 31.34 -15.81 -25.90
CA THR A 139 31.07 -16.25 -24.52
C THR A 139 31.29 -15.07 -23.59
N TRP A 140 30.22 -14.64 -22.91
CA TRP A 140 30.29 -13.56 -21.97
C TRP A 140 30.18 -14.12 -20.55
N GLU A 141 31.18 -13.81 -19.72
CA GLU A 141 31.22 -14.19 -18.32
C GLU A 141 31.77 -13.01 -17.52
N LYS A 142 30.89 -12.27 -16.82
CA LYS A 142 31.31 -11.19 -15.92
C LYS A 142 30.43 -11.11 -14.69
N LYS A 143 31.03 -10.58 -13.64
CA LYS A 143 30.32 -10.17 -12.43
C LYS A 143 29.54 -8.88 -12.70
N ILE A 144 28.24 -8.93 -12.49
CA ILE A 144 27.35 -7.76 -12.45
C ILE A 144 27.07 -7.41 -11.00
N THR A 145 27.02 -6.12 -10.71
CA THR A 145 26.58 -5.61 -9.41
C THR A 145 25.14 -5.15 -9.54
N LYS A 146 24.27 -5.66 -8.68
CA LYS A 146 22.87 -5.24 -8.56
C LYS A 146 22.60 -4.69 -7.17
N LYS A 147 21.66 -3.75 -7.09
CA LYS A 147 21.25 -3.15 -5.82
C LYS A 147 20.09 -3.96 -5.26
N VAL A 148 20.14 -4.40 -4.01
CA VAL A 148 19.05 -5.18 -3.39
C VAL A 148 18.74 -4.63 -2.02
N GLY A 149 17.50 -4.77 -1.59
CA GLY A 149 17.11 -4.40 -0.23
C GLY A 149 16.23 -3.17 -0.14
N TYR A 150 15.98 -2.80 1.11
CA TYR A 150 15.07 -1.75 1.54
C TYR A 150 15.79 -0.42 1.74
N ASN A 151 15.21 0.66 1.20
CA ASN A 151 15.76 2.00 1.32
C ASN A 151 15.37 2.64 2.67
N LYS A 152 16.07 2.22 3.73
CA LYS A 152 15.81 2.63 5.11
C LYS A 152 15.94 4.14 5.29
N GLU A 153 16.91 4.78 4.65
CA GLU A 153 17.12 6.24 4.77
C GLU A 153 15.89 7.01 4.27
N LYS A 154 15.43 6.72 3.05
CA LYS A 154 14.26 7.39 2.46
C LYS A 154 13.00 7.18 3.28
N MET A 155 12.78 5.96 3.75
CA MET A 155 11.63 5.70 4.59
C MET A 155 11.74 6.38 5.95
N THR A 156 12.92 6.44 6.56
CA THR A 156 13.13 7.18 7.81
C THR A 156 12.80 8.66 7.64
N GLN A 157 13.11 9.27 6.48
CA GLN A 157 12.71 10.64 6.16
C GLN A 157 11.19 10.78 6.02
N ILE A 158 10.49 9.80 5.46
CA ILE A 158 9.02 9.82 5.36
C ILE A 158 8.38 9.69 6.75
N THR A 159 8.95 8.86 7.61
CA THR A 159 8.39 8.52 8.93
C THR A 159 8.96 9.36 10.08
N HIS A 160 9.77 10.38 9.80
CA HIS A 160 10.57 11.10 10.81
C HIS A 160 9.73 11.74 11.94
N ASN A 161 8.50 12.15 11.65
CA ASN A 161 7.60 12.79 12.61
C ASN A 161 6.76 11.80 13.43
N TRP A 162 6.88 10.50 13.19
CA TRP A 162 6.16 9.49 13.95
C TRP A 162 6.86 9.19 15.27
N LYS A 163 6.42 9.87 16.32
CA LYS A 163 6.85 9.59 17.70
C LYS A 163 6.01 8.46 18.30
N ILE A 164 6.46 7.23 18.11
CA ILE A 164 5.74 6.07 18.63
C ILE A 164 6.43 5.59 19.89
N ALA A 165 5.80 5.88 21.03
CA ALA A 165 6.17 5.30 22.32
C ALA A 165 5.68 3.85 22.36
N ALA A 166 6.36 2.95 21.64
CA ALA A 166 6.07 1.52 21.72
C ALA A 166 6.58 0.99 23.08
N SER A 167 5.73 0.27 23.80
CA SER A 167 6.08 -0.43 25.05
C SER A 167 7.08 -1.58 24.81
N VAL A 168 7.24 -1.99 23.55
CA VAL A 168 8.27 -2.88 23.03
C VAL A 168 9.22 -2.01 22.22
N SER A 169 10.53 -2.19 22.35
CA SER A 169 11.55 -1.46 21.59
C SER A 169 11.50 -1.84 20.10
N ILE A 170 10.48 -1.37 19.39
CA ILE A 170 10.46 -1.38 17.94
C ILE A 170 11.40 -0.25 17.53
N GLU A 171 12.59 -0.60 17.04
CA GLU A 171 13.44 0.39 16.38
C GLU A 171 12.60 1.06 15.29
N SER A 172 12.61 2.39 15.22
CA SER A 172 11.77 3.17 14.28
C SER A 172 11.87 2.70 12.83
N GLY A 173 13.01 2.11 12.44
CA GLY A 173 13.22 1.50 11.12
C GLY A 173 12.38 0.23 10.84
N GLU A 174 12.03 -0.55 11.86
CA GLU A 174 11.20 -1.76 11.69
C GLU A 174 9.73 -1.41 11.44
N LEU A 175 9.21 -0.35 12.08
CA LEU A 175 7.87 0.13 11.76
C LEU A 175 7.82 0.74 10.35
N ALA A 176 8.79 1.58 9.99
CA ALA A 176 8.84 2.17 8.65
C ALA A 176 8.90 1.07 7.56
N LYS A 177 9.61 -0.02 7.84
CA LYS A 177 9.65 -1.22 7.01
C LYS A 177 8.27 -1.89 6.91
N LEU A 178 7.59 -2.11 8.03
CA LEU A 178 6.25 -2.71 8.03
C LEU A 178 5.24 -1.88 7.25
N ILE A 179 5.26 -0.56 7.41
CA ILE A 179 4.35 0.34 6.69
C ILE A 179 4.65 0.34 5.19
N ALA A 180 5.93 0.35 4.79
CA ALA A 180 6.30 0.19 3.38
C ALA A 180 5.79 -1.14 2.80
N LYS A 181 5.95 -2.26 3.52
CA LYS A 181 5.41 -3.57 3.12
C LYS A 181 3.91 -3.53 2.89
N LEU A 182 3.17 -3.01 3.87
CA LEU A 182 1.71 -2.92 3.81
C LEU A 182 1.26 -2.03 2.64
N GLN A 183 1.87 -0.86 2.46
CA GLN A 183 1.53 0.05 1.38
C GLN A 183 1.74 -0.58 -0.01
N LEU A 184 2.80 -1.37 -0.20
CA LEU A 184 3.03 -2.09 -1.46
C LEU A 184 1.99 -3.19 -1.70
N SER A 185 1.52 -3.84 -0.62
CA SER A 185 0.55 -4.94 -0.70
C SER A 185 -0.89 -4.50 -0.93
N PHE A 186 -1.24 -3.24 -0.60
CA PHE A 186 -2.60 -2.75 -0.78
C PHE A 186 -3.03 -2.75 -2.25
N SER A 187 -4.34 -2.80 -2.48
CA SER A 187 -4.92 -2.61 -3.81
C SER A 187 -4.69 -1.19 -4.32
N ALA A 188 -4.91 -1.00 -5.63
CA ALA A 188 -4.82 0.31 -6.26
C ALA A 188 -5.80 1.35 -5.67
N GLU A 189 -6.91 0.90 -5.06
CA GLU A 189 -7.86 1.77 -4.35
C GLU A 189 -7.20 2.56 -3.21
N TYR A 190 -6.29 1.92 -2.49
CA TYR A 190 -5.50 2.54 -1.42
C TYR A 190 -4.12 2.99 -1.92
N GLY A 191 -3.97 3.14 -3.24
CA GLY A 191 -2.73 3.52 -3.92
C GLY A 191 -1.57 2.55 -3.73
N GLY A 192 -1.87 1.28 -3.46
CA GLY A 192 -0.90 0.19 -3.47
C GLY A 192 -0.71 -0.43 -4.85
N SER A 193 0.20 -1.40 -4.96
CA SER A 193 0.52 -2.12 -6.21
C SER A 193 0.07 -3.58 -6.20
N HIS A 194 -0.57 -4.00 -5.10
CA HIS A 194 -1.12 -5.33 -4.90
C HIS A 194 -0.10 -6.46 -5.10
N VAL A 195 1.14 -6.26 -4.65
CA VAL A 195 2.23 -7.25 -4.76
C VAL A 195 2.62 -7.82 -3.41
N ASN A 196 2.95 -9.12 -3.38
CA ASN A 196 3.57 -9.76 -2.24
C ASN A 196 5.11 -9.64 -2.35
N THR A 197 5.72 -9.09 -1.30
CA THR A 197 7.16 -8.82 -1.20
C THR A 197 7.84 -9.62 -0.06
N GLU A 198 7.20 -10.68 0.45
CA GLU A 198 7.72 -11.50 1.55
C GLU A 198 9.04 -12.20 1.21
N ASN A 199 9.21 -12.57 -0.06
CA ASN A 199 10.41 -13.23 -0.55
C ASN A 199 11.56 -12.24 -0.84
N GLU A 200 11.30 -10.93 -0.80
CA GLU A 200 12.32 -9.92 -1.08
C GLU A 200 13.19 -9.62 0.15
N SER A 201 14.38 -9.09 -0.11
CA SER A 201 15.28 -8.66 0.95
C SER A 201 14.75 -7.37 1.58
N TRP A 202 14.41 -7.43 2.86
CA TRP A 202 14.07 -6.25 3.66
C TRP A 202 15.22 -5.80 4.57
N ASN A 203 16.44 -6.25 4.30
CA ASN A 203 17.63 -5.66 4.91
C ASN A 203 17.91 -4.29 4.29
N GLU A 204 18.72 -3.48 4.96
CA GLU A 204 19.14 -2.20 4.38
C GLU A 204 19.80 -2.41 3.02
N THR A 205 19.53 -1.46 2.13
CA THR A 205 19.98 -1.48 0.75
C THR A 205 21.47 -1.75 0.66
N THR A 206 21.85 -2.72 -0.16
CA THR A 206 23.23 -3.13 -0.38
C THR A 206 23.47 -3.49 -1.85
N GLU A 207 24.75 -3.62 -2.22
CA GLU A 207 25.16 -4.07 -3.54
C GLU A 207 25.59 -5.53 -3.48
N VAL A 208 24.95 -6.36 -4.29
CA VAL A 208 25.28 -7.79 -4.41
C VAL A 208 25.84 -8.04 -5.79
N GLY A 209 26.97 -8.74 -5.82
CA GLY A 209 27.58 -9.19 -7.06
C GLY A 209 27.06 -10.56 -7.48
N GLU A 210 26.68 -10.69 -8.74
CA GLU A 210 26.23 -11.93 -9.36
C GLU A 210 27.10 -12.24 -10.58
N LEU A 211 27.61 -13.46 -10.68
CA LEU A 211 28.36 -13.91 -11.85
C LEU A 211 27.36 -14.41 -12.89
N LEU A 212 27.29 -13.73 -14.03
CA LEU A 212 26.43 -14.13 -15.14
C LEU A 212 27.28 -14.69 -16.27
N LYS A 213 26.79 -15.79 -16.86
CA LYS A 213 27.44 -16.48 -17.97
C LYS A 213 26.42 -16.87 -19.03
N PHE A 214 26.63 -16.39 -20.24
CA PHE A 214 25.79 -16.74 -21.40
C PHE A 214 26.56 -16.50 -22.70
N GLU A 215 26.00 -17.01 -23.80
CA GLU A 215 26.59 -16.89 -25.13
C GLU A 215 25.79 -15.92 -26.00
N LEU A 216 26.49 -15.03 -26.68
CA LEU A 216 25.91 -14.04 -27.59
C LEU A 216 26.29 -14.38 -29.02
N LYS A 217 25.28 -14.48 -29.89
CA LYS A 217 25.44 -14.61 -31.33
C LYS A 217 26.06 -13.35 -31.94
N PRO A 218 26.66 -13.44 -33.13
CA PRO A 218 27.12 -12.27 -33.87
C PRO A 218 26.03 -11.20 -34.02
N ASN A 219 26.37 -9.95 -33.75
CA ASN A 219 25.48 -8.78 -33.82
C ASN A 219 24.28 -8.82 -32.86
N GLU A 220 24.31 -9.68 -31.84
CA GLU A 220 23.26 -9.77 -30.83
C GLU A 220 23.47 -8.77 -29.70
N ARG A 221 22.37 -8.37 -29.08
CA ARG A 221 22.32 -7.47 -27.94
C ARG A 221 21.38 -8.05 -26.91
N VAL A 222 21.76 -7.94 -25.65
CA VAL A 222 20.88 -8.23 -24.52
C VAL A 222 20.91 -7.10 -23.50
N TYR A 223 19.82 -6.99 -22.78
CA TYR A 223 19.54 -5.99 -21.76
C TYR A 223 19.27 -6.71 -20.45
N LEU A 224 19.89 -6.22 -19.38
CA LEU A 224 19.70 -6.71 -18.02
C LEU A 224 18.82 -5.69 -17.30
N TRP A 225 17.63 -6.13 -16.93
CA TRP A 225 16.63 -5.35 -16.25
C TRP A 225 16.52 -5.77 -14.80
N GLN A 226 16.45 -4.79 -13.92
CA GLN A 226 16.18 -5.00 -12.50
C GLN A 226 14.88 -4.33 -12.11
N TYR A 227 14.01 -5.06 -11.41
CA TYR A 227 12.74 -4.51 -10.93
C TYR A 227 12.93 -3.78 -9.60
N LYS A 228 12.30 -2.62 -9.46
CA LYS A 228 12.22 -1.90 -8.18
C LYS A 228 10.81 -1.39 -7.94
N LEU A 229 10.43 -1.32 -6.67
CA LEU A 229 9.17 -0.74 -6.24
C LEU A 229 9.41 0.66 -5.69
N CYS A 230 8.55 1.57 -6.14
CA CYS A 230 8.57 2.97 -5.77
C CYS A 230 7.30 3.34 -5.00
N LEU A 231 7.43 4.33 -4.12
CA LEU A 231 6.33 5.06 -3.53
C LEU A 231 6.37 6.47 -4.11
N GLY A 232 5.48 6.75 -5.07
CA GLY A 232 5.66 7.91 -5.93
C GLY A 232 7.01 7.89 -6.64
N GLU A 233 7.77 8.98 -6.56
CA GLU A 233 9.09 9.07 -7.17
C GLU A 233 10.20 8.36 -6.37
N GLU A 234 9.91 7.93 -5.14
CA GLU A 234 10.94 7.44 -4.22
C GLU A 234 11.10 5.90 -4.33
N PRO A 235 12.28 5.37 -4.71
CA PRO A 235 12.51 3.94 -4.73
C PRO A 235 12.67 3.40 -3.31
N VAL A 236 11.77 2.48 -2.92
CA VAL A 236 11.69 1.95 -1.55
C VAL A 236 12.27 0.54 -1.46
N LEU A 237 12.10 -0.28 -2.50
CA LEU A 237 12.57 -1.67 -2.50
C LEU A 237 13.21 -2.01 -3.85
N PHE A 238 14.45 -2.49 -3.81
CA PHE A 238 15.15 -3.03 -4.98
C PHE A 238 15.02 -4.56 -4.97
N CYS A 239 14.34 -5.11 -5.97
CA CYS A 239 14.03 -6.54 -6.01
C CYS A 239 15.28 -7.34 -6.38
N ARG A 240 15.34 -8.56 -5.86
CA ARG A 240 16.52 -9.43 -5.98
C ARG A 240 16.70 -10.00 -7.39
N ASP A 241 15.62 -10.22 -8.13
CA ASP A 241 15.66 -10.96 -9.39
C ASP A 241 15.97 -10.04 -10.59
N LEU A 242 16.69 -10.59 -11.57
CA LEU A 242 17.03 -9.93 -12.83
C LEU A 242 16.28 -10.60 -13.98
N THR A 243 15.89 -9.79 -14.96
CA THR A 243 15.40 -10.28 -16.25
C THR A 243 16.41 -9.94 -17.33
N ILE A 244 16.66 -10.90 -18.22
CA ILE A 244 17.56 -10.74 -19.37
C ILE A 244 16.72 -10.93 -20.63
N ASP A 245 16.70 -9.92 -21.50
CA ASP A 245 15.99 -9.95 -22.78
C ASP A 245 16.84 -9.34 -23.90
N ASP A 246 16.39 -9.46 -25.15
CA ASP A 246 17.00 -8.86 -26.34
C ASP A 246 16.27 -7.57 -26.80
N GLU A 247 15.21 -7.19 -26.09
CA GLU A 247 14.37 -6.04 -26.42
C GLU A 247 14.88 -4.75 -25.74
N PRO A 248 14.97 -3.62 -26.48
CA PRO A 248 15.38 -2.34 -25.91
C PRO A 248 14.37 -1.74 -24.92
N ASN A 249 13.12 -2.23 -24.97
CA ASN A 249 12.04 -1.73 -24.13
C ASN A 249 12.01 -2.53 -22.82
N PRO A 250 11.67 -1.89 -21.68
CA PRO A 250 11.57 -2.61 -20.43
C PRO A 250 10.50 -3.71 -20.47
N PRO A 251 10.69 -4.83 -19.75
CA PRO A 251 9.67 -5.85 -19.60
C PRO A 251 8.35 -5.28 -19.10
N THR A 252 7.24 -5.92 -19.47
CA THR A 252 5.89 -5.52 -19.02
C THR A 252 5.36 -6.36 -17.87
N GLU A 253 5.91 -7.56 -17.68
CA GLU A 253 5.51 -8.47 -16.61
C GLU A 253 6.01 -7.97 -15.25
N VAL A 254 5.16 -8.08 -14.23
CA VAL A 254 5.52 -7.82 -12.84
C VAL A 254 6.08 -9.12 -12.26
N PRO A 255 7.35 -9.16 -11.82
CA PRO A 255 8.00 -10.40 -11.39
C PRO A 255 7.60 -10.84 -9.97
N LEU A 256 6.66 -10.12 -9.35
CA LEU A 256 6.19 -10.37 -7.98
C LEU A 256 4.79 -10.98 -8.01
N PRO A 257 4.51 -11.97 -7.16
CA PRO A 257 3.17 -12.53 -7.03
C PRO A 257 2.20 -11.49 -6.46
N PRO A 258 0.89 -11.62 -6.73
CA PRO A 258 -0.11 -10.74 -6.14
C PRO A 258 -0.17 -10.89 -4.62
N ALA A 259 -0.49 -9.81 -3.91
CA ALA A 259 -0.79 -9.85 -2.50
C ALA A 259 -2.07 -10.64 -2.23
N GLN A 260 -2.15 -11.36 -1.11
CA GLN A 260 -3.41 -11.96 -0.70
C GLN A 260 -4.36 -10.88 -0.18
N PRO A 261 -5.68 -10.98 -0.44
CA PRO A 261 -6.68 -10.10 0.14
C PRO A 261 -6.78 -10.24 1.66
#